data_AF-A0A381Y9M4-F1
#
_entry.id   AF-A0A381Y9M4-F1
#
_cell.length_a   1.000
_cell.length_b   1.000
_cell.length_c   1.000
_cell.angle_alpha   90.00
_cell.angle_beta   90.00
_cell.angle_gamma   90.00
#
_symmetry.space_group_name_H-M   'P 1'
#
loop_
_entity.id
_entity.type
_entity.pdbx_description
1 polymer ?
#
loop_
_entity_poly.entity_id
_entity_poly.type
_entity_poly.pdbx_seq_one_letter_code
_entity_poly.pdbx_strand_id
1 'polypeptide(L)'
;MFQVDLKEVVIRLIKYLVEGLAVAIAAHYIPKNRAETNLNEIMMIGITAAATFAILDMAAPAVSIGARFGAGFEAGRSLAM
;
A
#
# COMPACT_ATOMS: atom_id res chain seq x y z
N MET A 1 25.86 0.52 -5.60
CA MET A 1 26.40 0.94 -4.30
C MET A 1 25.25 1.64 -3.58
N PHE A 2 24.78 1.12 -2.45
CA PHE A 2 23.59 1.64 -1.74
C PHE A 2 23.86 3.08 -1.26
N GLN A 3 23.53 4.06 -2.09
CA GLN A 3 23.34 5.44 -1.64
C GLN A 3 21.99 5.45 -0.92
N VAL A 4 22.04 5.26 0.39
CA VAL A 4 20.86 5.48 1.23
C VAL A 4 20.67 6.98 1.30
N ASP A 5 19.94 7.52 0.33
CA ASP A 5 19.53 8.93 0.36
C ASP A 5 18.54 9.09 1.50
N LEU A 6 19.02 9.62 2.62
CA LEU A 6 18.21 9.88 3.82
C LEU A 6 16.98 10.73 3.47
N LYS A 7 17.12 11.63 2.50
CA LYS A 7 16.03 12.43 1.94
C LYS A 7 14.95 11.57 1.27
N GLU A 8 15.34 10.54 0.51
CA GLU A 8 14.40 9.65 -0.16
C GLU A 8 13.71 8.70 0.83
N VAL A 9 14.43 8.20 1.83
CA VAL A 9 13.85 7.41 2.92
C VAL A 9 12.80 8.22 3.68
N VAL A 10 13.09 9.48 4.00
CA VAL A 10 12.13 10.37 4.69
C VAL A 10 10.90 10.64 3.82
N ILE A 11 11.07 10.87 2.52
CA ILE A 11 9.94 11.07 1.60
C ILE A 11 9.05 9.84 1.53
N ARG A 12 9.63 8.63 1.45
CA ARG A 12 8.87 7.37 1.47
C ARG A 12 8.18 7.15 2.81
N LEU A 13 8.84 7.46 3.91
CA LEU A 13 8.25 7.35 5.25
C LEU A 13 7.02 8.26 5.40
N ILE A 14 7.10 9.51 4.95
CA ILE A 14 5.97 10.45 4.97
C ILE A 14 4.83 9.91 4.10
N LYS A 15 5.13 9.37 2.92
CA LYS A 15 4.12 8.77 2.03
C LYS A 15 3.35 7.65 2.74
N TYR A 16 4.03 6.69 3.37
CA TYR A 16 3.37 5.57 4.05
C TYR A 16 2.54 6.00 5.27
N LEU A 17 2.98 7.05 5.98
CA LEU A 17 2.20 7.64 7.07
C LEU A 17 0.91 8.29 6.57
N VAL A 18 0.96 9.01 5.45
CA VAL A 18 -0.23 9.62 4.82
C VAL A 18 -1.20 8.53 4.32
N GLU A 19 -0.69 7.47 3.70
CA GLU A 19 -1.49 6.32 3.26
C GLU A 19 -2.14 5.59 4.44
N GLY A 20 -1.40 5.35 5.53
CA GLY A 20 -1.93 4.77 6.76
C GLY A 20 -3.00 5.63 7.44
N LEU A 21 -2.85 6.96 7.41
CA LEU A 21 -3.87 7.90 7.90
C LEU A 21 -5.15 7.83 7.06
N ALA A 22 -5.03 7.71 5.74
CA ALA A 22 -6.20 7.55 4.87
C ALA A 22 -6.99 6.27 5.21
N VAL A 23 -6.29 5.17 5.52
CA VAL A 23 -6.94 3.91 5.96
C VAL A 23 -7.57 4.05 7.34
N ALA A 24 -6.93 4.75 8.28
CA ALA A 24 -7.51 5.02 9.60
C ALA A 24 -8.81 5.84 9.50
N ILE A 25 -8.86 6.83 8.61
CA ILE A 25 -10.08 7.62 8.34
C ILE A 25 -11.17 6.73 7.73
N ALA A 26 -10.82 5.86 6.78
CA ALA A 26 -11.76 4.91 6.20
C ALA A 26 -12.31 3.93 7.27
N ALA A 27 -11.44 3.39 8.12
CA ALA A 27 -11.83 2.51 9.23
C ALA A 27 -12.75 3.19 10.24
N HIS A 28 -12.65 4.52 10.39
CA HIS A 28 -13.57 5.30 11.21
C HIS A 28 -14.94 5.54 10.54
N TYR A 29 -14.99 5.65 9.21
CA TYR A 29 -16.20 6.02 8.47
C TYR A 29 -17.04 4.82 7.99
N ILE A 30 -16.42 3.65 7.82
CA ILE A 30 -17.06 2.41 7.35
C ILE A 30 -18.06 1.81 8.38
N PRO A 31 -17.79 1.76 9.70
CA PRO A 31 -18.70 1.09 10.62
C PRO A 31 -19.97 1.91 10.88
N LYS A 32 -21.13 1.34 10.52
CA LYS A 32 -22.46 1.92 10.82
C LYS A 32 -22.82 1.88 12.31
N ASN A 33 -22.21 0.97 13.09
CA ASN A 33 -22.38 0.86 14.53
C ASN A 33 -21.10 1.35 15.23
N ARG A 34 -21.06 2.63 15.58
CA ARG A 34 -19.90 3.29 16.24
C ARG A 34 -19.62 2.80 17.67
N ALA A 35 -20.42 1.88 18.21
CA ALA A 35 -20.39 1.47 19.62
C ALA A 35 -19.26 0.50 19.99
N GLU A 36 -18.65 -0.18 19.02
CA GLU A 36 -17.60 -1.18 19.27
C GLU A 36 -16.20 -0.73 18.80
N THR A 37 -16.10 0.28 17.95
CA THR A 37 -14.81 0.69 17.39
C THR A 37 -14.09 1.64 18.35
N ASN A 38 -13.24 1.07 19.19
CA ASN A 38 -12.36 1.85 20.04
C ASN A 38 -11.38 2.65 19.18
N LEU A 39 -11.12 3.91 19.55
CA LEU A 39 -10.09 4.75 18.89
C LEU A 39 -8.71 4.04 18.83
N ASN A 40 -8.43 3.18 19.81
CA ASN A 40 -7.22 2.38 19.87
C ASN A 40 -7.12 1.33 18.73
N GLU A 41 -8.25 0.74 18.32
CA GLU A 41 -8.28 -0.21 17.20
C GLU A 41 -8.06 0.50 15.86
N ILE A 42 -8.68 1.67 15.68
CA ILE A 42 -8.49 2.49 14.48
C ILE A 42 -7.01 2.89 14.34
N MET A 43 -6.36 3.26 15.46
CA MET A 43 -4.94 3.56 15.49
C MET A 43 -4.08 2.33 15.15
N MET A 44 -4.40 1.15 15.68
CA MET A 44 -3.74 -0.10 15.32
C MET A 44 -3.91 -0.44 13.82
N ILE A 45 -5.11 -0.27 13.27
CA ILE A 45 -5.39 -0.50 11.85
C ILE A 45 -4.56 0.46 10.98
N GLY A 46 -4.50 1.75 11.35
CA GLY A 46 -3.68 2.73 10.63
C GLY A 46 -2.18 2.39 10.61
N ILE A 47 -1.62 1.97 11.75
CA ILE A 47 -0.20 1.62 11.87
C ILE A 47 0.13 0.32 11.11
N THR A 48 -0.72 -0.70 11.25
CA THR A 48 -0.55 -1.98 10.52
C THR A 48 -0.71 -1.80 9.01
N ALA A 49 -1.64 -0.94 8.57
CA ALA A 49 -1.79 -0.57 7.17
C ALA A 49 -0.57 0.19 6.64
N ALA A 50 -0.04 1.17 7.40
CA ALA A 50 1.20 1.89 7.01
C ALA A 50 2.39 0.93 6.85
N ALA A 51 2.55 -0.05 7.76
CA ALA A 51 3.58 -1.07 7.66
C ALA A 51 3.39 -1.98 6.43
N THR A 52 2.15 -2.35 6.12
CA THR A 52 1.81 -3.17 4.95
C THR A 52 2.08 -2.42 3.65
N PHE A 53 1.70 -1.14 3.55
CA PHE A 53 1.99 -0.30 2.38
C PHE A 53 3.49 -0.06 2.18
N ALA A 54 4.26 0.09 3.26
CA ALA A 54 5.71 0.17 3.18
C ALA A 54 6.31 -1.11 2.55
N ILE A 55 5.82 -2.29 2.94
CA ILE A 55 6.24 -3.57 2.35
C ILE A 55 5.82 -3.65 0.88
N LEU A 56 4.60 -3.24 0.54
CA LEU A 56 4.10 -3.26 -0.84
C LEU A 56 4.90 -2.34 -1.77
N ASP A 57 5.29 -1.14 -1.32
CA ASP A 57 6.12 -0.22 -2.12
C ASP A 57 7.54 -0.79 -2.36
N MET A 58 8.08 -1.51 -1.38
CA MET A 58 9.35 -2.25 -1.56
C MET A 58 9.20 -3.48 -2.47
N ALA A 59 8.03 -4.12 -2.49
CA ALA A 59 7.72 -5.27 -3.34
C ALA A 59 7.27 -4.88 -4.75
N ALA A 60 6.88 -3.62 -4.99
CA ALA A 60 6.38 -3.12 -6.26
C ALA A 60 7.31 -3.43 -7.47
N PRO A 61 8.65 -3.34 -7.37
CA PRO A 61 9.54 -3.72 -8.47
C PRO A 61 9.43 -5.22 -8.83
N ALA A 62 9.36 -6.09 -7.82
CA ALA A 62 9.26 -7.53 -8.02
C ALA A 62 7.92 -7.93 -8.65
N VAL A 63 6.82 -7.30 -8.22
CA VAL A 63 5.47 -7.55 -8.77
C VAL A 63 5.33 -7.00 -10.20
N SER A 64 6.00 -5.88 -10.52
CA SER A 64 5.89 -5.24 -11.84
C SER A 64 6.36 -6.12 -13.01
N ILE A 65 7.34 -7.00 -12.78
CA ILE A 65 7.84 -7.91 -13.81
C ILE A 65 6.76 -8.93 -14.19
N GLY A 66 6.18 -9.61 -13.20
CA GLY A 66 5.09 -10.57 -13.41
C GLY A 66 3.85 -9.95 -14.04
N ALA A 67 3.46 -8.76 -13.60
CA ALA A 67 2.33 -8.02 -14.16
C ALA A 67 2.52 -7.70 -15.66
N ARG A 68 3.73 -7.29 -16.06
CA ARG A 68 4.05 -7.00 -17.47
C ARG A 68 4.07 -8.27 -18.33
N PHE A 69 4.57 -9.38 -17.80
CA PHE A 69 4.50 -10.67 -18.50
C PHE A 69 3.05 -11.15 -18.68
N GLY A 70 2.21 -11.02 -17.65
CA GLY A 70 0.79 -11.34 -17.72
C GLY A 70 0.05 -10.50 -18.75
N ALA A 71 0.25 -9.17 -18.74
CA ALA A 71 -0.34 -8.26 -19.71
C ALA A 71 0.16 -8.50 -21.15
N GLY A 72 1.45 -8.83 -21.33
CA GLY A 72 2.01 -9.19 -22.65
C GLY A 72 1.45 -10.51 -23.18
N PHE A 73 1.23 -11.50 -22.30
CA PHE A 73 0.57 -12.75 -22.66
C PHE A 73 -0.89 -12.52 -23.05
N GLU A 74 -1.63 -11.69 -22.29
CA GLU A 74 -3.00 -11.30 -22.61
C GLU A 74 -3.09 -10.58 -23.96
N ALA A 75 -2.22 -9.59 -24.20
CA ALA A 75 -2.17 -8.86 -25.46
C ALA A 75 -1.83 -9.78 -26.65
N GLY A 76 -0.89 -10.72 -26.48
CA GLY A 76 -0.55 -11.70 -27.52
C GLY A 76 -1.68 -12.70 -27.80
N ARG A 77 -2.39 -13.16 -26.75
CA ARG A 77 -3.58 -14.01 -26.86
C ARG A 77 -4.72 -13.30 -27.59
N SER A 78 -4.89 -12.00 -27.40
CA SER A 78 -5.91 -11.20 -28.10
C SER A 78 -5.65 -11.01 -29.60
N LEU A 79 -4.40 -11.19 -30.06
CA LEU A 79 -4.04 -11.06 -31.48
C LEU A 79 -4.04 -12.42 -32.20
N ALA A 80 -3.87 -13.52 -31.46
CA ALA A 80 -3.79 -14.87 -31.99
C ALA A 80 -5.16 -15.59 -32.09
N MET A 81 -6.21 -14.99 -31.52
CA MET A 81 -7.60 -15.48 -31.56
C MET A 81 -8.49 -14.45 -32.27
#